data_AF-A0AAE9F455-F1
#
_entry.id   AF-A0AAE9F455-F1
#
_cell.length_a   1.000
_cell.length_b   1.000
_cell.length_c   1.000
_cell.angle_alpha   90.00
_cell.angle_beta   90.00
_cell.angle_gamma   90.00
#
_symmetry.space_group_name_H-M   'P 1'
#
loop_
_entity.id
_entity.type
_entity.pdbx_description
1 polymer ?
#
loop_
_entity_poly.entity_id
_entity_poly.type
_entity_poly.pdbx_seq_one_letter_code
_entity_poly.pdbx_strand_id
1 'polypeptide(L)'
;MLASLATPRVFFPTIGGRPLGIFVKLGITVPVQLYVGFGCFGAMVASIILSFLYRHQVTVNQDNILKCNRWFQICVMVVNYVLLSNALLPALFTSPDSQLATKIEILRNEPCPAKDLLHPDSYVLQSSVDRLFPYFCGLVVFVGCQCAFMGLHCSWVLFFSTLTTKLSRKTRKMQAKLLVALVAQFAIPTTLCYCPMAYFAITTLVDHYWQFANDVCILIVSTHGLISATCLLLFYDCYLGFIISTGVALCVVMFWYCELQLPLKEGCTNFNCAAPKCYQDYHVVSKTIYSFLNALFSGILCIKLVCLSCAHSKIQKDIRKTNLLSLTDGLSTLTFELLPAMLFTKGIVDFNSIGPVFGVLRQIGRGVEATVMAKLM
;
A
#
# COMPACT_ATOMS: atom_id res chain seq x y z
N MET A 1 1.54 6.45 -2.27
CA MET A 1 1.54 7.89 -2.63
C MET A 1 1.49 8.75 -1.38
N LEU A 2 0.42 8.70 -0.57
CA LEU A 2 0.29 9.53 0.64
C LEU A 2 1.27 9.21 1.76
N ALA A 3 1.55 7.92 2.02
CA ALA A 3 2.62 7.54 2.96
C ALA A 3 3.99 8.11 2.55
N SER A 4 4.25 8.23 1.24
CA SER A 4 5.45 8.86 0.69
C SER A 4 5.41 10.38 0.84
N LEU A 5 4.24 11.02 0.71
CA LEU A 5 4.09 12.47 0.84
C LEU A 5 4.16 12.99 2.28
N ALA A 6 3.60 12.24 3.23
CA ALA A 6 3.55 12.61 4.64
C ALA A 6 4.71 12.00 5.46
N THR A 7 5.17 10.79 5.10
CA THR A 7 6.14 9.96 5.85
C THR A 7 5.96 10.10 7.36
N PRO A 8 4.84 9.57 7.90
CA PRO A 8 4.49 9.78 9.30
C PRO A 8 5.40 8.97 10.22
N ARG A 9 5.90 9.60 11.28
CA ARG A 9 6.55 8.96 12.41
C ARG A 9 5.58 9.00 13.59
N VAL A 10 5.13 7.84 14.06
CA VAL A 10 4.14 7.73 15.15
C VAL A 10 4.82 7.45 16.49
N PHE A 11 4.20 7.90 17.58
CA PHE A 11 4.75 7.85 18.93
C PHE A 11 3.96 6.95 19.90
N PHE A 12 3.27 5.93 19.39
CA PHE A 12 2.49 5.00 20.24
C PHE A 12 3.33 4.48 21.42
N PRO A 13 2.80 4.46 22.66
CA PRO A 13 1.38 4.57 23.03
C PRO A 13 0.78 6.00 23.02
N THR A 14 1.61 7.04 23.06
CA THR A 14 1.13 8.42 22.91
C THR A 14 0.45 8.58 21.54
N ILE A 15 -0.82 8.98 21.53
CA ILE A 15 -1.58 9.18 20.29
C ILE A 15 -1.13 10.49 19.64
N GLY A 16 -0.01 10.42 18.95
CA GLY A 16 0.64 11.54 18.30
C GLY A 16 1.75 11.09 17.38
N GLY A 17 2.34 12.06 16.69
CA GLY A 17 3.40 11.79 15.75
C GLY A 17 3.92 13.05 15.08
N ARG A 18 4.83 12.86 14.14
CA ARG A 18 5.44 13.91 13.34
C ARG A 18 5.52 13.46 11.88
N PRO A 19 4.97 14.23 10.92
CA PRO A 19 5.25 14.00 9.52
C PRO A 19 6.68 14.47 9.18
N LEU A 20 7.36 13.74 8.30
CA LEU A 20 8.71 14.07 7.82
C LEU A 20 8.75 14.35 6.31
N GLY A 21 7.57 14.36 5.67
CA GLY A 21 7.44 14.26 4.23
C GLY A 21 7.43 15.60 3.51
N ILE A 22 7.15 15.54 2.21
CA ILE A 22 7.07 16.71 1.32
C ILE A 22 5.99 17.69 1.78
N PHE A 23 4.88 17.19 2.35
CA PHE A 23 3.79 18.05 2.82
C PHE A 23 4.20 19.05 3.89
N VAL A 24 5.17 18.71 4.74
CA VAL A 24 5.72 19.64 5.73
C VAL A 24 6.48 20.76 5.04
N LYS A 25 7.28 20.43 4.01
CA LYS A 25 8.03 21.42 3.22
C LYS A 25 7.13 22.37 2.43
N LEU A 26 5.94 21.91 2.05
CA LEU A 26 4.92 22.73 1.39
C LEU A 26 4.06 23.54 2.37
N GLY A 27 4.32 23.46 3.68
CA GLY A 27 3.57 24.21 4.70
C GLY A 27 2.16 23.68 4.98
N ILE A 28 1.85 22.43 4.58
CA ILE A 28 0.54 21.83 4.85
C ILE A 28 0.45 21.46 6.34
N THR A 29 -0.60 21.92 7.02
CA THR A 29 -0.77 21.70 8.46
C THR A 29 -0.97 20.21 8.80
N VAL A 30 -0.46 19.79 9.96
CA VAL A 30 -0.50 18.37 10.39
C VAL A 30 -1.92 17.81 10.46
N PRO A 31 -2.94 18.53 10.98
CA PRO A 31 -4.32 18.03 10.98
C PRO A 31 -4.86 17.71 9.59
N VAL A 32 -4.53 18.53 8.58
CA VAL A 32 -4.92 18.28 7.18
C VAL A 32 -4.22 17.04 6.64
N GLN A 33 -2.93 16.87 6.92
CA GLN A 33 -2.19 15.67 6.52
C GLN A 33 -2.77 14.40 7.16
N LEU A 34 -3.17 14.47 8.43
CA LEU A 34 -3.81 13.37 9.15
C LEU A 34 -5.17 13.03 8.55
N TYR A 35 -6.03 14.02 8.30
CA TYR A 35 -7.35 13.81 7.68
C TYR A 35 -7.23 13.16 6.29
N VAL A 36 -6.37 13.70 5.42
CA VAL A 36 -6.17 13.14 4.07
C VAL A 36 -5.54 11.75 4.13
N GLY A 37 -4.54 11.56 4.99
CA GLY A 37 -3.83 10.29 5.15
C GLY A 37 -4.75 9.17 5.63
N PHE A 38 -5.46 9.38 6.74
CA PHE A 38 -6.41 8.42 7.28
C PHE A 38 -7.66 8.28 6.41
N GLY A 39 -8.11 9.35 5.76
CA GLY A 39 -9.26 9.29 4.85
C GLY A 39 -9.00 8.40 3.63
N CYS A 40 -7.79 8.46 3.07
CA CYS A 40 -7.37 7.54 2.02
C CYS A 40 -7.16 6.12 2.53
N PHE A 41 -6.66 5.93 3.75
CA PHE A 41 -6.61 4.61 4.38
C PHE A 41 -8.02 4.02 4.56
N GLY A 42 -8.98 4.82 5.04
CA GLY A 42 -10.39 4.43 5.16
C GLY A 42 -11.02 4.09 3.80
N ALA A 43 -10.76 4.91 2.77
CA ALA A 43 -11.23 4.64 1.41
C ALA A 43 -10.68 3.32 0.85
N MET A 44 -9.42 3.00 1.17
CA MET A 44 -8.80 1.74 0.79
C MET A 44 -9.48 0.57 1.50
N VAL A 45 -9.74 0.67 2.82
CA VAL A 45 -10.46 -0.37 3.56
C VAL A 45 -11.88 -0.57 3.01
N ALA A 46 -12.60 0.52 2.70
CA ALA A 46 -13.90 0.44 2.03
C ALA A 46 -13.84 -0.27 0.68
N SER A 47 -12.76 -0.06 -0.09
CA SER A 47 -12.52 -0.74 -1.37
C SER A 47 -12.28 -2.25 -1.21
N ILE A 48 -11.65 -2.66 -0.10
CA ILE A 48 -11.49 -4.07 0.26
C ILE A 48 -12.86 -4.69 0.54
N ILE A 49 -13.69 -4.06 1.37
CA ILE A 49 -15.06 -4.51 1.66
C ILE A 49 -15.86 -4.65 0.37
N LEU A 50 -15.78 -3.66 -0.53
CA LEU A 50 -16.42 -3.73 -1.84
C LEU A 50 -15.94 -4.93 -2.67
N SER A 51 -14.65 -5.26 -2.63
CA SER A 51 -14.09 -6.43 -3.32
C SER A 51 -14.66 -7.74 -2.75
N PHE A 52 -14.82 -7.84 -1.43
CA PHE A 52 -15.47 -8.98 -0.78
C PHE A 52 -16.96 -9.06 -1.15
N LEU A 53 -17.67 -7.94 -1.09
CA LEU A 53 -19.07 -7.86 -1.47
C LEU A 53 -19.27 -8.29 -2.92
N TYR A 54 -18.47 -7.77 -3.85
CA TYR A 54 -18.55 -8.13 -5.26
C TYR A 54 -18.32 -9.62 -5.48
N ARG A 55 -17.24 -10.18 -4.93
CA ARG A 55 -16.91 -11.61 -5.05
C ARG A 55 -18.01 -12.49 -4.45
N HIS A 56 -18.52 -12.12 -3.28
CA HIS A 56 -19.62 -12.81 -2.63
C HIS A 56 -20.88 -12.79 -3.52
N GLN A 57 -21.27 -11.61 -4.01
CA GLN A 57 -22.48 -11.45 -4.82
C GLN A 57 -22.37 -12.13 -6.19
N VAL A 58 -21.18 -12.28 -6.78
CA VAL A 58 -20.99 -13.04 -8.02
C VAL A 58 -21.10 -14.54 -7.80
N THR A 59 -20.54 -15.05 -6.71
CA THR A 59 -20.50 -16.49 -6.40
C THR A 59 -21.84 -17.04 -5.90
N VAL A 60 -22.62 -16.23 -5.16
CA VAL A 60 -23.87 -16.68 -4.57
C VAL A 60 -24.97 -16.88 -5.62
N ASN A 61 -25.66 -18.02 -5.52
CA ASN A 61 -26.80 -18.40 -6.37
C ASN A 61 -27.91 -17.34 -6.34
N GLN A 62 -28.66 -17.23 -7.44
CA GLN A 62 -29.72 -16.22 -7.57
C GLN A 62 -30.85 -16.40 -6.54
N ASP A 63 -31.15 -17.64 -6.15
CA ASP A 63 -32.26 -17.96 -5.23
C ASP A 63 -31.88 -17.86 -3.74
N ASN A 64 -30.63 -17.52 -3.43
CA ASN A 64 -30.16 -17.43 -2.05
C ASN A 64 -30.59 -16.09 -1.42
N ILE A 65 -31.08 -16.12 -0.17
CA ILE A 65 -31.49 -14.96 0.62
C ILE A 65 -30.37 -13.90 0.73
N LEU A 66 -29.11 -14.32 0.67
CA LEU A 66 -27.94 -13.44 0.74
C LEU A 66 -27.59 -12.75 -0.59
N LYS A 67 -28.37 -13.01 -1.66
CA LYS A 67 -28.26 -12.31 -2.94
C LYS A 67 -28.91 -10.93 -2.81
N CYS A 68 -28.10 -9.88 -2.89
CA CYS A 68 -28.56 -8.52 -2.68
C CYS A 68 -28.84 -7.80 -4.01
N ASN A 69 -29.86 -6.94 -4.03
CA ASN A 69 -30.13 -6.04 -5.15
C ASN A 69 -28.99 -5.04 -5.36
N ARG A 70 -28.81 -4.58 -6.60
CA ARG A 70 -27.73 -3.64 -6.97
C ARG A 70 -27.76 -2.35 -6.14
N TRP A 71 -28.95 -1.80 -5.89
CA TRP A 71 -29.13 -0.60 -5.06
C TRP A 71 -28.65 -0.80 -3.62
N PHE A 72 -29.00 -1.93 -3.00
CA PHE A 72 -28.54 -2.27 -1.66
C PHE A 72 -27.01 -2.37 -1.60
N GLN A 73 -26.39 -3.00 -2.61
CA GLN A 73 -24.93 -3.09 -2.70
C GLN A 73 -24.27 -1.70 -2.80
N ILE A 74 -24.84 -0.79 -3.61
CA ILE A 74 -24.37 0.60 -3.71
C ILE A 74 -24.53 1.33 -2.38
N CYS A 75 -25.67 1.18 -1.70
CA CYS A 75 -25.89 1.79 -0.39
C CYS A 75 -24.86 1.31 0.64
N VAL A 76 -24.63 -0.01 0.74
CA VAL A 76 -23.60 -0.58 1.63
C VAL A 76 -22.21 -0.03 1.29
N MET A 77 -21.87 0.10 0.01
CA MET A 77 -20.61 0.68 -0.44
C MET A 77 -20.47 2.15 -0.01
N VAL A 78 -21.48 2.98 -0.28
CA VAL A 78 -21.46 4.41 0.06
C VAL A 78 -21.36 4.62 1.57
N VAL A 79 -22.14 3.86 2.35
CA VAL A 79 -22.11 3.95 3.82
C VAL A 79 -20.73 3.58 4.36
N ASN A 80 -20.16 2.45 3.94
CA ASN A 80 -18.82 2.05 4.38
C ASN A 80 -17.75 3.06 3.94
N TYR A 81 -17.84 3.57 2.72
CA TYR A 81 -16.89 4.57 2.22
C TYR A 81 -16.93 5.85 3.06
N VAL A 82 -18.11 6.43 3.26
CA VAL A 82 -18.27 7.66 4.03
C VAL A 82 -17.84 7.46 5.48
N LEU A 83 -18.26 6.36 6.12
CA LEU A 83 -17.94 6.06 7.50
C LEU A 83 -16.44 5.87 7.71
N LEU A 84 -15.79 5.05 6.87
CA LEU A 84 -14.36 4.71 7.04
C LEU A 84 -13.45 5.87 6.64
N SER A 85 -13.76 6.60 5.57
CA SER A 85 -12.97 7.78 5.18
C SER A 85 -13.05 8.92 6.18
N ASN A 86 -14.10 8.98 6.99
CA ASN A 86 -14.26 10.00 8.03
C ASN A 86 -13.97 9.48 9.45
N ALA A 87 -13.42 8.27 9.59
CA ALA A 87 -13.17 7.64 10.88
C ALA A 87 -12.26 8.45 11.81
N LEU A 88 -11.38 9.31 11.28
CA LEU A 88 -10.51 10.15 12.10
C LEU A 88 -11.18 11.45 12.59
N LEU A 89 -12.29 11.88 11.98
CA LEU A 89 -12.90 13.17 12.31
C LEU A 89 -13.22 13.35 13.80
N PRO A 90 -13.78 12.35 14.52
CA PRO A 90 -14.02 12.50 15.95
C PRO A 90 -12.73 12.82 16.72
N ALA A 91 -11.61 12.19 16.38
CA ALA A 91 -10.32 12.41 17.03
C ALA A 91 -9.76 13.83 16.79
N LEU A 92 -9.99 14.37 15.59
CA LEU A 92 -9.58 15.72 15.21
C LEU A 92 -10.44 16.77 15.93
N PHE A 93 -11.75 16.55 16.06
CA PHE A 93 -12.62 17.48 16.79
C PHE A 93 -12.39 17.48 18.30
N THR A 94 -11.91 16.37 18.86
CA THR A 94 -11.58 16.29 20.29
C THR A 94 -10.11 16.60 20.58
N SER A 95 -9.33 17.06 19.60
CA SER A 95 -7.89 17.27 19.79
C SER A 95 -7.60 18.37 20.83
N PRO A 96 -6.49 18.29 21.59
CA PRO A 96 -6.20 19.26 22.65
C PRO A 96 -6.08 20.70 22.14
N ASP A 97 -6.73 21.65 22.84
CA ASP A 97 -6.70 23.08 22.51
C ASP A 97 -5.28 23.67 22.57
N SER A 98 -4.48 23.25 23.55
CA SER A 98 -3.09 23.70 23.74
C SER A 98 -2.10 22.55 23.55
N GLN A 99 -1.54 22.45 22.34
CA GLN A 99 -0.55 21.43 21.98
C GLN A 99 0.71 21.49 22.86
N LEU A 100 1.19 22.69 23.21
CA LEU A 100 2.40 22.84 24.02
C LEU A 100 2.18 22.35 25.46
N ALA A 101 1.05 22.70 26.07
CA ALA A 101 0.73 22.26 27.43
C ALA A 101 0.63 20.73 27.51
N THR A 102 -0.08 20.11 26.57
CA THR A 102 -0.21 18.64 26.50
C THR A 102 1.13 17.95 26.25
N LYS A 103 1.99 18.49 25.37
CA LYS A 103 3.35 17.94 25.17
C LYS A 103 4.18 17.99 26.46
N ILE A 104 4.12 19.09 27.21
CA ILE A 104 4.83 19.24 28.49
C ILE A 104 4.29 18.27 29.54
N GLU A 105 2.97 18.08 29.60
CA GLU A 105 2.34 17.12 30.51
C GLU A 105 2.79 15.69 30.23
N ILE A 106 2.77 15.28 28.95
CA ILE A 106 3.26 13.96 28.52
C ILE A 106 4.73 13.77 28.92
N LEU A 107 5.60 14.76 28.72
CA LEU A 107 7.01 14.68 29.14
C LEU A 107 7.21 14.51 30.65
N ARG A 108 6.28 15.00 31.47
CA ARG A 108 6.36 14.88 32.93
C ARG A 108 5.87 13.53 33.44
N ASN A 109 4.89 12.95 32.76
CA ASN A 109 4.21 11.74 33.20
C ASN A 109 4.80 10.47 32.59
N GLU A 110 5.32 10.55 31.36
CA GLU A 110 5.87 9.40 30.63
C GLU A 110 7.32 9.11 31.03
N PRO A 111 7.66 7.86 31.40
CA PRO A 111 9.03 7.50 31.80
C PRO A 111 10.03 7.52 30.64
N CYS A 112 9.56 7.32 29.39
CA CYS A 112 10.40 7.33 28.19
C CYS A 112 9.66 7.99 27.02
N PRO A 113 9.56 9.33 27.00
CA PRO A 113 8.83 10.04 25.96
C PRO A 113 9.58 10.01 24.62
N ALA A 114 8.83 10.16 23.53
CA ALA A 114 9.42 10.25 22.21
C ALA A 114 10.36 11.47 22.10
N LYS A 115 11.60 11.25 21.64
CA LYS A 115 12.63 12.30 21.50
C LYS A 115 12.17 13.50 20.66
N ASP A 116 11.34 13.26 19.65
CA ASP A 116 10.83 14.28 18.73
C ASP A 116 9.53 14.96 19.21
N LEU A 117 9.09 14.70 20.44
CA LEU A 117 7.79 15.18 20.94
C LEU A 117 7.70 16.72 21.04
N LEU A 118 8.79 17.42 21.33
CA LEU A 118 8.81 18.90 21.39
C LEU A 118 9.07 19.58 20.03
N HIS A 119 9.25 18.80 18.97
CA HIS A 119 9.48 19.38 17.66
C HIS A 119 8.29 20.25 17.22
N PRO A 120 8.48 21.38 16.53
CA PRO A 120 7.38 22.23 16.07
C PRO A 120 6.35 21.47 15.22
N ASP A 121 6.82 20.58 14.32
CA ASP A 121 5.97 19.75 13.48
C ASP A 121 5.33 18.53 14.19
N SER A 122 5.63 18.27 15.46
CA SER A 122 4.99 17.18 16.19
C SER A 122 3.55 17.58 16.56
N TYR A 123 2.65 16.61 16.54
CA TYR A 123 1.24 16.82 16.85
C TYR A 123 0.73 15.71 17.76
N VAL A 124 0.11 16.10 18.87
CA VAL A 124 -0.58 15.18 19.78
C VAL A 124 -2.06 15.22 19.40
N LEU A 125 -2.55 14.10 18.86
CA LEU A 125 -3.93 13.96 18.42
C LEU A 125 -4.87 13.76 19.60
N GLN A 126 -4.46 12.99 20.61
CA GLN A 126 -5.22 12.80 21.85
C GLN A 126 -4.31 12.69 23.07
N SER A 127 -4.79 13.26 24.18
CA SER A 127 -4.15 13.17 25.51
C SER A 127 -4.56 11.91 26.28
N SER A 128 -5.72 11.31 25.94
CA SER A 128 -6.24 10.11 26.60
C SER A 128 -6.65 9.04 25.59
N VAL A 129 -6.48 7.79 25.97
CA VAL A 129 -6.81 6.63 25.12
C VAL A 129 -8.27 6.17 25.30
N ASP A 130 -8.90 6.53 26.42
CA ASP A 130 -10.16 5.96 26.91
C ASP A 130 -11.33 5.98 25.92
N ARG A 131 -11.45 7.03 25.12
CA ARG A 131 -12.56 7.18 24.15
C ARG A 131 -12.16 6.73 22.75
N LEU A 132 -10.94 7.10 22.34
CA LEU A 132 -10.50 6.89 20.96
C LEU A 132 -10.13 5.43 20.69
N PHE A 133 -9.52 4.78 21.68
CA PHE A 133 -9.10 3.39 21.58
C PHE A 133 -10.28 2.42 21.34
N PRO A 134 -11.33 2.37 22.19
CA PRO A 134 -12.46 1.48 21.95
C PRO A 134 -13.22 1.81 20.66
N TYR A 135 -13.27 3.09 20.27
CA TYR A 135 -13.84 3.50 18.98
C TYR A 135 -13.11 2.86 17.79
N PHE A 136 -11.78 2.95 17.74
CA PHE A 136 -11.00 2.31 16.67
C PHE A 136 -11.05 0.78 16.74
N CYS A 137 -11.00 0.18 17.94
CA CYS A 137 -11.19 -1.26 18.09
C CYS A 137 -12.55 -1.71 17.54
N GLY A 138 -13.62 -0.96 17.83
CA GLY A 138 -14.95 -1.22 17.29
C GLY A 138 -15.00 -1.16 15.77
N LEU A 139 -14.34 -0.18 15.15
CA LEU A 139 -14.22 -0.09 13.69
C LEU A 139 -13.45 -1.28 13.09
N VAL A 140 -12.34 -1.69 13.72
CA VAL A 140 -11.58 -2.86 13.27
C VAL A 140 -12.42 -4.12 13.34
N VAL A 141 -13.14 -4.35 14.45
CA VAL A 141 -14.05 -5.48 14.61
C VAL A 141 -15.18 -5.43 13.58
N PHE A 142 -15.79 -4.27 13.36
CA PHE A 142 -16.85 -4.07 12.36
C PHE A 142 -16.39 -4.47 10.95
N VAL A 143 -15.23 -3.97 10.51
CA VAL A 143 -14.63 -4.32 9.21
C VAL A 143 -14.29 -5.81 9.16
N GLY A 144 -13.67 -6.34 10.22
CA GLY A 144 -13.30 -7.74 10.34
C GLY A 144 -14.50 -8.68 10.20
N CYS A 145 -15.59 -8.39 10.91
CA CYS A 145 -16.83 -9.17 10.84
C CYS A 145 -17.45 -9.15 9.45
N GLN A 146 -17.52 -8.00 8.77
CA GLN A 146 -18.05 -7.92 7.41
C GLN A 146 -17.24 -8.76 6.42
N CYS A 147 -15.91 -8.58 6.42
CA CYS A 147 -15.01 -9.31 5.53
C CYS A 147 -15.02 -10.81 5.84
N ALA A 148 -15.00 -11.20 7.11
CA ALA A 148 -15.05 -12.60 7.53
C ALA A 148 -16.37 -13.25 7.11
N PHE A 149 -17.51 -12.61 7.34
CA PHE A 149 -18.82 -13.12 6.93
C PHE A 149 -18.88 -13.38 5.42
N MET A 150 -18.53 -12.38 4.61
CA MET A 150 -18.56 -12.49 3.15
C MET A 150 -17.53 -13.50 2.63
N GLY A 151 -16.32 -13.48 3.18
CA GLY A 151 -15.22 -14.35 2.77
C GLY A 151 -15.47 -15.82 3.11
N LEU A 152 -15.91 -16.10 4.33
CA LEU A 152 -16.22 -17.46 4.79
C LEU A 152 -17.41 -18.03 4.02
N HIS A 153 -18.48 -17.26 3.83
CA HIS A 153 -19.63 -17.73 3.07
C HIS A 153 -19.29 -17.96 1.59
N CYS A 154 -18.53 -17.07 0.95
CA CYS A 154 -18.07 -17.26 -0.42
C CYS A 154 -17.20 -18.53 -0.55
N SER A 155 -16.27 -18.74 0.40
CA SER A 155 -15.41 -19.93 0.44
C SER A 155 -16.23 -21.21 0.65
N TRP A 156 -17.23 -21.17 1.53
CA TRP A 156 -18.15 -22.27 1.76
C TRP A 156 -18.90 -22.67 0.49
N VAL A 157 -19.52 -21.70 -0.21
CA VAL A 157 -20.24 -21.95 -1.47
C VAL A 157 -19.32 -22.56 -2.53
N LEU A 158 -18.11 -22.01 -2.70
CA LEU A 158 -17.12 -22.54 -3.66
C LEU A 158 -16.67 -23.95 -3.29
N PHE A 159 -16.42 -24.21 -2.00
CA PHE A 159 -16.01 -25.52 -1.53
C PHE A 159 -17.06 -26.59 -1.85
N PHE A 160 -18.33 -26.36 -1.53
CA PHE A 160 -19.40 -27.30 -1.88
C PHE A 160 -19.57 -27.44 -3.40
N SER A 161 -19.35 -26.37 -4.17
CA SER A 161 -19.30 -26.45 -5.63
C SER A 161 -18.16 -27.37 -6.12
N THR A 162 -16.99 -27.37 -5.48
CA THR A 162 -15.91 -28.30 -5.84
C THR A 162 -16.20 -29.77 -5.52
N LEU A 163 -17.08 -30.04 -4.54
CA LEU A 163 -17.50 -31.39 -4.19
C LEU A 163 -18.57 -31.96 -5.14
N THR A 164 -19.23 -31.12 -5.94
CA THR A 164 -20.27 -31.60 -6.86
C THR A 164 -19.69 -32.44 -8.00
N THR A 165 -20.38 -33.55 -8.30
CA THR A 165 -20.05 -34.43 -9.43
C THR A 165 -20.49 -33.85 -10.77
N LYS A 166 -21.31 -32.78 -10.77
CA LYS A 166 -21.82 -32.11 -11.97
C LYS A 166 -20.73 -31.36 -12.76
N LEU A 167 -19.57 -31.10 -12.15
CA LEU A 167 -18.46 -30.39 -12.80
C LEU A 167 -17.42 -31.37 -13.37
N SER A 168 -16.89 -31.03 -14.55
CA SER A 168 -15.78 -31.78 -15.17
C SER A 168 -14.54 -31.81 -14.28
N ARG A 169 -13.70 -32.85 -14.39
CA ARG A 169 -12.42 -32.95 -13.65
C ARG A 169 -11.52 -31.72 -13.87
N LYS A 170 -11.52 -31.17 -15.10
CA LYS A 170 -10.75 -29.98 -15.47
C LYS A 170 -11.29 -28.72 -14.78
N THR A 171 -12.61 -28.51 -14.82
CA THR A 171 -13.27 -27.36 -14.16
C THR A 171 -13.08 -27.40 -12.65
N ARG A 172 -13.21 -28.58 -12.02
CA ARG A 172 -12.98 -28.77 -10.59
C ARG A 172 -11.55 -28.42 -10.17
N LYS A 173 -10.54 -28.82 -10.96
CA LYS A 173 -9.13 -28.46 -10.71
C LYS A 173 -8.91 -26.94 -10.80
N MET A 174 -9.57 -26.27 -11.76
CA MET A 174 -9.50 -24.81 -11.88
C MET A 174 -10.19 -24.09 -10.71
N GLN A 175 -11.36 -24.54 -10.29
CA GLN A 175 -12.10 -24.01 -9.14
C GLN A 175 -11.32 -24.17 -7.82
N ALA A 176 -10.68 -25.32 -7.60
CA ALA A 176 -9.83 -25.54 -6.43
C ALA A 176 -8.61 -24.59 -6.41
N LYS A 177 -7.95 -24.39 -7.56
CA LYS A 177 -6.87 -23.40 -7.69
C LYS A 177 -7.36 -21.97 -7.42
N LEU A 178 -8.54 -21.62 -7.94
CA LEU A 178 -9.16 -20.31 -7.69
C LEU A 178 -9.47 -20.11 -6.21
N LEU A 179 -9.98 -21.14 -5.52
CA LEU A 179 -10.27 -21.08 -4.08
C LEU A 179 -8.98 -20.84 -3.26
N VAL A 180 -7.91 -21.58 -3.53
CA VAL A 180 -6.62 -21.39 -2.85
C VAL A 180 -6.08 -19.97 -3.08
N ALA A 181 -6.11 -19.50 -4.33
CA ALA A 181 -5.66 -18.15 -4.67
C ALA A 181 -6.52 -17.07 -3.96
N LEU A 182 -7.82 -17.28 -3.88
CA LEU A 182 -8.76 -16.35 -3.24
C LEU A 182 -8.53 -16.29 -1.72
N VAL A 183 -8.35 -17.42 -1.05
CA VAL A 183 -8.00 -17.48 0.37
C VAL A 183 -6.66 -16.80 0.64
N ALA A 184 -5.63 -17.07 -0.18
CA ALA A 184 -4.32 -16.45 -0.02
C ALA A 184 -4.34 -14.93 -0.24
N GLN A 185 -5.06 -14.47 -1.27
CA GLN A 185 -5.26 -13.03 -1.54
C GLN A 185 -5.97 -12.31 -0.39
N PHE A 186 -6.74 -13.01 0.44
CA PHE A 186 -7.41 -12.43 1.60
C PHE A 186 -6.56 -12.51 2.86
N ALA A 187 -5.95 -13.66 3.14
CA ALA A 187 -5.16 -13.86 4.34
C ALA A 187 -3.96 -12.91 4.38
N ILE A 188 -3.22 -12.79 3.27
CA ILE A 188 -1.95 -12.04 3.25
C ILE A 188 -2.15 -10.54 3.58
N PRO A 189 -3.00 -9.77 2.86
CA PRO A 189 -3.13 -8.34 3.12
C PRO A 189 -3.80 -8.06 4.47
N THR A 190 -4.72 -8.94 4.89
CA THR A 190 -5.38 -8.85 6.20
C THR A 190 -4.36 -9.01 7.32
N THR A 191 -3.53 -10.05 7.29
CA THR A 191 -2.48 -10.25 8.29
C THR A 191 -1.52 -9.06 8.35
N LEU A 192 -1.10 -8.53 7.19
CA LEU A 192 -0.21 -7.37 7.13
C LEU A 192 -0.81 -6.09 7.71
N CYS A 193 -2.13 -5.94 7.72
CA CYS A 193 -2.80 -4.78 8.33
C CYS A 193 -3.13 -5.01 9.82
N TYR A 194 -3.62 -6.21 10.16
CA TYR A 194 -4.04 -6.53 11.52
C TYR A 194 -2.87 -6.72 12.49
N CYS A 195 -1.71 -7.22 12.03
CA CYS A 195 -0.54 -7.36 12.91
C CYS A 195 -0.06 -6.00 13.47
N PRO A 196 0.16 -4.95 12.64
CA PRO A 196 0.44 -3.59 13.15
C PRO A 196 -0.65 -3.04 14.08
N MET A 197 -1.93 -3.26 13.77
CA MET A 197 -3.04 -2.80 14.62
C MET A 197 -3.03 -3.50 15.99
N ALA A 198 -2.79 -4.82 16.01
CA ALA A 198 -2.68 -5.59 17.24
C ALA A 198 -1.48 -5.13 18.07
N TYR A 199 -0.34 -4.87 17.43
CA TYR A 199 0.83 -4.29 18.09
C TYR A 199 0.50 -2.94 18.74
N PHE A 200 -0.08 -1.99 17.99
CA PHE A 200 -0.46 -0.69 18.54
C PHE A 200 -1.47 -0.82 19.68
N ALA A 201 -2.40 -1.76 19.59
CA ALA A 201 -3.36 -2.02 20.66
C ALA A 201 -2.68 -2.55 21.92
N ILE A 202 -1.79 -3.54 21.79
CA ILE A 202 -1.06 -4.12 22.92
C ILE A 202 -0.15 -3.07 23.57
N THR A 203 0.61 -2.29 22.79
CA THR A 203 1.49 -1.25 23.36
C THR A 203 0.73 -0.13 24.03
N THR A 204 -0.47 0.21 23.53
CA THR A 204 -1.37 1.16 24.19
C THR A 204 -1.90 0.61 25.52
N LEU A 205 -2.19 -0.69 25.61
CA LEU A 205 -2.70 -1.32 26.84
C LEU A 205 -1.62 -1.56 27.91
N VAL A 206 -0.39 -1.86 27.48
CA VAL A 206 0.75 -2.12 28.37
C VAL A 206 1.56 -0.85 28.66
N ASP A 207 1.23 0.25 28.00
CA ASP A 207 1.91 1.54 28.08
C ASP A 207 3.43 1.43 27.82
N HIS A 208 3.77 0.72 26.73
CA HIS A 208 5.15 0.44 26.38
C HIS A 208 5.56 1.11 25.07
N TYR A 209 6.40 2.14 25.16
CA TYR A 209 6.95 2.85 24.02
C TYR A 209 8.14 2.12 23.38
N TRP A 210 8.03 1.80 22.09
CA TRP A 210 9.14 1.22 21.33
C TRP A 210 9.21 1.76 19.89
N GLN A 211 10.00 2.80 19.69
CA GLN A 211 10.04 3.54 18.41
C GLN A 211 10.42 2.67 17.20
N PHE A 212 11.39 1.76 17.36
CA PHE A 212 11.81 0.89 16.27
C PHE A 212 10.64 0.04 15.75
N ALA A 213 9.86 -0.54 16.67
CA ALA A 213 8.69 -1.33 16.29
C ALA A 213 7.54 -0.47 15.74
N ASN A 214 7.35 0.76 16.26
CA ASN A 214 6.43 1.73 15.66
C ASN A 214 6.79 2.03 14.19
N ASP A 215 8.07 2.29 13.91
CA ASP A 215 8.55 2.58 12.56
C ASP A 215 8.40 1.36 11.63
N VAL A 216 8.69 0.16 12.12
CA VAL A 216 8.46 -1.10 11.39
C VAL A 216 6.97 -1.30 11.08
N CYS A 217 6.07 -1.02 12.03
CA CYS A 217 4.63 -1.12 11.82
C CYS A 217 4.15 -0.15 10.74
N ILE A 218 4.60 1.11 10.76
CA ILE A 218 4.29 2.08 9.71
C ILE A 218 4.86 1.63 8.36
N LEU A 219 6.05 1.03 8.33
CA LEU A 219 6.63 0.48 7.11
C LEU A 219 5.78 -0.66 6.54
N ILE A 220 5.34 -1.61 7.38
CA ILE A 220 4.47 -2.72 6.99
C ILE A 220 3.15 -2.18 6.41
N VAL A 221 2.49 -1.27 7.13
CA VAL A 221 1.23 -0.65 6.66
C VAL A 221 1.47 0.14 5.37
N SER A 222 2.60 0.82 5.22
CA SER A 222 2.91 1.59 4.00
C SER A 222 3.23 0.69 2.79
N THR A 223 3.75 -0.51 3.02
CA THR A 223 4.19 -1.45 1.98
C THR A 223 3.20 -2.58 1.70
N HIS A 224 2.12 -2.73 2.50
CA HIS A 224 1.15 -3.83 2.38
C HIS A 224 0.63 -4.04 0.95
N GLY A 225 0.35 -2.96 0.20
CA GLY A 225 -0.14 -3.04 -1.17
C GLY A 225 0.89 -3.59 -2.15
N LEU A 226 2.17 -3.28 -1.93
CA LEU A 226 3.27 -3.88 -2.70
C LEU A 226 3.41 -5.36 -2.36
N ILE A 227 3.41 -5.70 -1.07
CA ILE A 227 3.54 -7.09 -0.62
C ILE A 227 2.38 -7.93 -1.16
N SER A 228 1.14 -7.44 -1.06
CA SER A 228 -0.05 -8.09 -1.60
C SER A 228 0.04 -8.35 -3.10
N ALA A 229 0.45 -7.35 -3.88
CA ALA A 229 0.60 -7.48 -5.33
C ALA A 229 1.71 -8.48 -5.70
N THR A 230 2.86 -8.42 -5.03
CA THR A 230 3.95 -9.37 -5.24
C THR A 230 3.53 -10.79 -4.91
N CYS A 231 2.81 -10.99 -3.80
CA CYS A 231 2.30 -12.31 -3.41
C CYS A 231 1.36 -12.89 -4.47
N LEU A 232 0.53 -12.08 -5.13
CA LEU A 232 -0.28 -12.53 -6.26
C LEU A 232 0.60 -13.03 -7.43
N LEU A 233 1.66 -12.30 -7.75
CA LEU A 233 2.57 -12.66 -8.85
C LEU A 233 3.36 -13.93 -8.56
N LEU A 234 3.64 -14.25 -7.29
CA LEU A 234 4.29 -15.51 -6.90
C LEU A 234 3.44 -16.75 -7.22
N PHE A 235 2.13 -16.62 -7.41
CA PHE A 235 1.28 -17.74 -7.88
C PHE A 235 1.44 -18.03 -9.37
N TYR A 236 2.16 -17.19 -10.12
CA TYR A 236 2.41 -17.40 -11.54
C TYR A 236 3.83 -17.94 -11.75
N ASP A 237 3.91 -19.18 -12.25
CA ASP A 237 5.17 -19.91 -12.45
C ASP A 237 6.22 -19.13 -13.26
N CYS A 238 5.78 -18.33 -14.24
CA CYS A 238 6.66 -17.55 -15.12
C CYS A 238 7.42 -16.42 -14.41
N TYR A 239 6.88 -15.87 -13.32
CA TYR A 239 7.45 -14.71 -12.62
C TYR A 239 8.16 -15.08 -11.31
N LEU A 240 7.88 -16.27 -10.77
CA LEU A 240 8.35 -16.73 -9.47
C LEU A 240 9.88 -16.65 -9.30
N GLY A 241 10.62 -17.25 -10.24
CA GLY A 241 12.09 -17.30 -10.17
C GLY A 241 12.74 -15.93 -10.28
N PHE A 242 12.17 -15.02 -11.07
CA PHE A 242 12.67 -13.66 -11.23
C PHE A 242 12.42 -12.83 -9.96
N ILE A 243 11.23 -12.90 -9.38
CA ILE A 243 10.88 -12.12 -8.18
C ILE A 243 11.71 -12.57 -6.97
N ILE A 244 11.85 -13.88 -6.75
CA ILE A 244 12.62 -14.40 -5.62
C ILE A 244 14.10 -14.02 -5.77
N SER A 245 14.68 -14.24 -6.96
CA SER A 245 16.11 -13.96 -7.17
C SER A 245 16.45 -12.48 -7.00
N THR A 246 15.63 -11.57 -7.55
CA THR A 246 15.83 -10.12 -7.40
C THR A 246 15.62 -9.64 -5.96
N GLY A 247 14.61 -10.16 -5.26
CA GLY A 247 14.38 -9.83 -3.84
C GLY A 247 15.51 -10.27 -2.92
N VAL A 248 15.99 -11.51 -3.10
CA VAL A 248 17.13 -12.04 -2.33
C VAL A 248 18.41 -11.28 -2.65
N ALA A 249 18.67 -10.99 -3.93
CA ALA A 249 19.86 -10.24 -4.35
C ALA A 249 19.93 -8.87 -3.67
N LEU A 250 18.82 -8.13 -3.58
CA LEU A 250 18.78 -6.84 -2.89
C LEU A 250 19.19 -6.95 -1.42
N CYS A 251 18.71 -7.98 -0.71
CA CYS A 251 19.02 -8.18 0.70
C CYS A 251 20.47 -8.60 0.91
N VAL A 252 20.96 -9.54 0.11
CA VAL A 252 22.35 -10.02 0.16
C VAL A 252 23.32 -8.89 -0.14
N VAL A 253 23.05 -8.08 -1.16
CA VAL A 253 23.93 -6.96 -1.50
C VAL A 253 23.91 -5.90 -0.40
N MET A 254 22.74 -5.58 0.16
CA MET A 254 22.63 -4.56 1.21
C MET A 254 23.34 -4.95 2.51
N PHE A 255 23.05 -6.14 3.03
CA PHE A 255 23.51 -6.55 4.36
C PHE A 255 24.85 -7.28 4.35
N TRP A 256 25.14 -8.07 3.32
CA TRP A 256 26.33 -8.93 3.28
C TRP A 256 27.46 -8.34 2.45
N TYR A 257 27.17 -7.88 1.24
CA TYR A 257 28.21 -7.36 0.33
C TYR A 257 28.61 -5.92 0.67
N CYS A 258 27.64 -5.05 0.91
CA CYS A 258 27.88 -3.64 1.23
C CYS A 258 27.92 -3.38 2.76
N GLU A 259 27.77 -4.42 3.58
CA GLU A 259 27.92 -4.39 5.05
C GLU A 259 27.21 -3.21 5.73
N LEU A 260 25.89 -3.07 5.49
CA LEU A 260 25.09 -2.07 6.20
C LEU A 260 25.15 -2.32 7.72
N GLN A 261 25.68 -1.35 8.48
CA GLN A 261 25.70 -1.38 9.94
C GLN A 261 24.44 -0.75 10.53
N LEU A 262 23.89 -1.40 11.56
CA LEU A 262 22.80 -0.91 12.39
C LEU A 262 23.33 -0.81 13.84
N PRO A 263 23.03 0.27 14.60
CA PRO A 263 22.08 1.34 14.32
C PRO A 263 22.63 2.44 13.37
N LEU A 264 21.73 3.13 12.66
CA LEU A 264 22.09 4.25 11.79
C LEU A 264 22.64 5.44 12.59
N LYS A 265 23.49 6.26 11.96
CA LYS A 265 24.06 7.47 12.56
C LYS A 265 22.95 8.45 12.98
N GLU A 266 23.11 9.05 14.17
CA GLU A 266 22.16 10.07 14.66
C GLU A 266 22.02 11.23 13.67
N GLY A 267 20.78 11.69 13.47
CA GLY A 267 20.44 12.72 12.49
C GLY A 267 20.26 12.21 11.05
N CYS A 268 20.44 10.90 10.80
CA CYS A 268 20.16 10.34 9.48
C CYS A 268 18.65 10.16 9.26
N THR A 269 18.08 10.96 8.34
CA THR A 269 16.63 10.97 8.04
C THR A 269 16.30 10.59 6.60
N ASN A 270 17.28 10.22 5.79
CA ASN A 270 17.07 9.88 4.38
C ASN A 270 17.89 8.64 3.96
N PHE A 271 17.50 8.06 2.83
CA PHE A 271 18.15 6.85 2.31
C PHE A 271 19.64 7.06 1.99
N ASN A 272 20.04 8.26 1.59
CA ASN A 272 21.42 8.56 1.19
C ASN A 272 22.41 8.52 2.35
N CYS A 273 21.97 8.83 3.58
CA CYS A 273 22.79 8.64 4.77
C CYS A 273 22.59 7.25 5.41
N ALA A 274 21.46 6.59 5.14
CA ALA A 274 21.12 5.32 5.77
C ALA A 274 21.81 4.14 5.09
N ALA A 275 21.89 4.14 3.76
CA ALA A 275 22.50 3.07 2.99
C ALA A 275 23.99 3.35 2.72
N PRO A 276 24.86 2.32 2.71
CA PRO A 276 26.25 2.47 2.27
C PRO A 276 26.30 2.91 0.81
N LYS A 277 27.32 3.70 0.44
CA LYS A 277 27.49 4.18 -0.94
C LYS A 277 27.54 3.02 -1.96
N CYS A 278 28.19 1.92 -1.59
CA CYS A 278 28.17 0.65 -2.32
C CYS A 278 26.75 0.20 -2.72
N TYR A 279 25.80 0.22 -1.77
CA TYR A 279 24.43 -0.24 -2.03
C TYR A 279 23.66 0.77 -2.88
N GLN A 280 23.90 2.07 -2.68
CA GLN A 280 23.30 3.12 -3.48
C GLN A 280 23.71 2.98 -4.95
N ASP A 281 25.01 2.77 -5.22
CA ASP A 281 25.54 2.58 -6.57
C ASP A 281 24.96 1.32 -7.21
N TYR A 282 24.94 0.19 -6.48
CA TYR A 282 24.29 -1.04 -6.93
C TYR A 282 22.82 -0.81 -7.29
N HIS A 283 22.06 -0.16 -6.40
CA HIS A 283 20.64 0.09 -6.60
C HIS A 283 20.38 0.94 -7.86
N VAL A 284 21.17 2.00 -8.07
CA VAL A 284 21.07 2.86 -9.25
C VAL A 284 21.42 2.08 -10.53
N VAL A 285 22.51 1.32 -10.53
CA VAL A 285 22.95 0.52 -11.69
C VAL A 285 21.90 -0.54 -12.03
N SER A 286 21.47 -1.35 -11.07
CA SER A 286 20.44 -2.37 -11.28
C SER A 286 19.14 -1.76 -11.80
N LYS A 287 18.68 -0.66 -11.22
CA LYS A 287 17.47 0.04 -11.68
C LYS A 287 17.62 0.57 -13.12
N THR A 288 18.78 1.11 -13.46
CA THR A 288 19.07 1.60 -14.81
C THR A 288 19.04 0.45 -15.82
N ILE A 289 19.66 -0.68 -15.50
CA ILE A 289 19.66 -1.88 -16.34
C ILE A 289 18.23 -2.39 -16.56
N TYR A 290 17.45 -2.58 -15.50
CA TYR A 290 16.07 -3.08 -15.63
C TYR A 290 15.18 -2.11 -16.41
N SER A 291 15.29 -0.80 -16.16
CA SER A 291 14.50 0.21 -16.87
C SER A 291 14.88 0.27 -18.34
N PHE A 292 16.18 0.16 -18.66
CA PHE A 292 16.66 0.11 -20.04
C PHE A 292 16.17 -1.14 -20.77
N LEU A 293 16.29 -2.32 -20.15
CA LEU A 293 15.76 -3.56 -20.72
C LEU A 293 14.25 -3.47 -20.95
N ASN A 294 13.49 -2.93 -19.99
CA ASN A 294 12.05 -2.76 -20.15
C ASN A 294 11.71 -1.82 -21.32
N ALA A 295 12.41 -0.70 -21.42
CA ALA A 295 12.25 0.25 -22.53
C ALA A 295 12.64 -0.37 -23.88
N LEU A 296 13.74 -1.12 -23.93
CA LEU A 296 14.23 -1.79 -25.13
C LEU A 296 13.22 -2.83 -25.62
N PHE A 297 12.76 -3.75 -24.75
CA PHE A 297 11.79 -4.78 -25.13
C PHE A 297 10.44 -4.18 -25.48
N SER A 298 9.98 -3.15 -24.77
CA SER A 298 8.76 -2.41 -25.12
C SER A 298 8.89 -1.73 -26.49
N GLY A 299 10.07 -1.16 -26.79
CA GLY A 299 10.39 -0.57 -28.09
C GLY A 299 10.39 -1.60 -29.22
N ILE A 300 11.04 -2.75 -29.01
CA ILE A 300 11.04 -3.87 -29.97
C ILE A 300 9.62 -4.35 -30.23
N LEU A 301 8.81 -4.51 -29.16
CA LEU A 301 7.42 -4.93 -29.28
C LEU A 301 6.60 -3.90 -30.08
N CYS A 302 6.77 -2.60 -29.80
CA CYS A 302 6.12 -1.52 -30.53
C CYS A 302 6.49 -1.54 -32.01
N ILE A 303 7.79 -1.63 -32.34
CA ILE A 303 8.27 -1.70 -33.74
C ILE A 303 7.69 -2.92 -34.44
N LYS A 304 7.76 -4.10 -33.83
CA LYS A 304 7.23 -5.35 -34.40
C LYS A 304 5.73 -5.23 -34.68
N LEU A 305 4.96 -4.62 -33.77
CA LEU A 305 3.53 -4.42 -33.91
C LEU A 305 3.18 -3.36 -34.96
N VAL A 306 3.98 -2.30 -35.11
CA VAL A 306 3.83 -1.31 -36.21
C VAL A 306 4.14 -1.97 -37.55
N CYS A 307 5.19 -2.77 -37.65
CA CYS A 307 5.50 -3.53 -38.86
C CYS A 307 4.35 -4.48 -39.24
N LEU A 308 3.77 -5.19 -38.26
CA LEU A 308 2.56 -6.01 -38.43
C LEU A 308 1.34 -5.17 -38.86
N SER A 309 1.22 -3.94 -38.35
CA SER A 309 0.15 -2.99 -38.71
C SER A 309 0.25 -2.47 -40.12
N CYS A 310 1.47 -2.19 -40.59
CA CYS A 310 1.70 -1.76 -41.96
C CYS A 310 1.54 -2.92 -42.95
N ALA A 311 1.85 -4.15 -42.53
CA ALA A 311 1.74 -5.35 -43.36
C ALA A 311 0.30 -5.89 -43.50
N HIS A 312 -0.58 -5.65 -42.53
CA HIS A 312 -1.97 -6.14 -42.56
C HIS A 312 -3.01 -5.02 -42.39
N SER A 313 -3.89 -4.85 -43.38
CA SER A 313 -4.94 -3.82 -43.43
C SER A 313 -6.11 -4.01 -42.43
N LYS A 314 -6.20 -5.16 -41.77
CA LYS A 314 -7.19 -5.46 -40.71
C LYS A 314 -6.50 -6.07 -39.49
N ILE A 315 -6.06 -5.22 -38.56
CA ILE A 315 -5.61 -5.67 -37.25
C ILE A 315 -6.82 -5.88 -36.33
N GLN A 316 -6.82 -7.02 -35.64
CA GLN A 316 -7.80 -7.32 -34.60
C GLN A 316 -7.75 -6.27 -33.48
N LYS A 317 -8.90 -5.73 -33.06
CA LYS A 317 -9.01 -4.66 -32.06
C LYS A 317 -8.23 -4.97 -30.77
N ASP A 318 -8.18 -6.24 -30.36
CA ASP A 318 -7.46 -6.69 -29.15
C ASP A 318 -5.96 -6.42 -29.23
N ILE A 319 -5.33 -6.65 -30.39
CA ILE A 319 -3.89 -6.42 -30.59
C ILE A 319 -3.57 -4.93 -30.45
N ARG A 320 -4.45 -4.05 -30.93
CA ARG A 320 -4.30 -2.60 -30.80
C ARG A 320 -4.45 -2.14 -29.34
N LYS A 321 -5.35 -2.76 -28.56
CA LYS A 321 -5.48 -2.49 -27.12
C LYS A 321 -4.20 -2.89 -26.37
N THR A 322 -3.68 -4.09 -26.63
CA THR A 322 -2.42 -4.58 -26.03
C THR A 322 -1.23 -3.69 -26.40
N ASN A 323 -1.19 -3.15 -27.62
CA ASN A 323 -0.14 -2.22 -28.05
C ASN A 323 -0.20 -0.89 -27.28
N LEU A 324 -1.38 -0.29 -27.13
CA LEU A 324 -1.53 0.96 -26.38
C LEU A 324 -1.17 0.77 -24.90
N LEU A 325 -1.52 -0.39 -24.33
CA LEU A 325 -1.14 -0.80 -22.98
C LEU A 325 0.38 -0.89 -22.81
N SER A 326 1.06 -1.64 -23.66
CA SER A 326 2.52 -1.80 -23.59
C SER A 326 3.27 -0.48 -23.84
N LEU A 327 2.78 0.36 -24.76
CA LEU A 327 3.39 1.67 -25.03
C LEU A 327 3.23 2.61 -23.82
N THR A 328 2.06 2.59 -23.18
CA THR A 328 1.80 3.42 -21.99
C THR A 328 2.69 3.00 -20.82
N ASP A 329 2.89 1.70 -20.59
CA ASP A 329 3.79 1.16 -19.56
C ASP A 329 5.27 1.54 -19.81
N GLY A 330 5.73 1.45 -21.06
CA GLY A 330 7.08 1.87 -21.44
C GLY A 330 7.28 3.39 -21.25
N LEU A 331 6.30 4.20 -21.67
CA LEU A 331 6.37 5.66 -21.57
C LEU A 331 6.26 6.13 -20.12
N SER A 332 5.39 5.53 -19.31
CA SER A 332 5.24 5.85 -17.89
C SER A 332 6.53 5.53 -17.13
N THR A 333 7.15 4.38 -17.39
CA THR A 333 8.43 3.98 -16.79
C THR A 333 9.53 4.97 -17.16
N LEU A 334 9.62 5.37 -18.42
CA LEU A 334 10.64 6.31 -18.88
C LEU A 334 10.46 7.71 -18.25
N THR A 335 9.23 8.21 -18.22
CA THR A 335 8.92 9.58 -17.78
C THR A 335 8.86 9.72 -16.26
N PHE A 336 8.28 8.76 -15.54
CA PHE A 336 8.05 8.86 -14.10
C PHE A 336 9.06 8.09 -13.24
N GLU A 337 9.86 7.20 -13.82
CA GLU A 337 10.88 6.44 -13.07
C GLU A 337 12.32 6.73 -13.52
N LEU A 338 12.63 6.61 -14.81
CA LEU A 338 14.01 6.72 -15.32
C LEU A 338 14.51 8.16 -15.40
N LEU A 339 13.74 9.05 -16.03
CA LEU A 339 14.14 10.44 -16.21
C LEU A 339 14.34 11.16 -14.86
N PRO A 340 13.44 11.00 -13.86
CA PRO A 340 13.70 11.52 -12.52
C PRO A 340 14.95 10.88 -11.90
N ALA A 341 15.16 9.56 -12.01
CA ALA A 341 16.38 8.88 -11.53
C ALA A 341 17.66 9.52 -12.04
N MET A 342 17.71 9.84 -13.33
CA MET A 342 18.87 10.48 -13.94
C MET A 342 19.07 11.95 -13.51
N LEU A 343 17.98 12.70 -13.31
CA LEU A 343 18.07 14.09 -12.84
C LEU A 343 18.56 14.17 -11.39
N PHE A 344 18.10 13.24 -10.53
CA PHE A 344 18.51 13.17 -9.14
C PHE A 344 19.97 12.71 -8.98
N THR A 345 20.42 11.71 -9.74
CA THR A 345 21.82 11.23 -9.66
C THR A 345 22.83 12.25 -10.18
N LYS A 346 22.43 13.15 -11.08
CA LYS A 346 23.27 14.26 -11.57
C LYS A 346 23.30 15.47 -10.65
N GLY A 347 22.62 15.43 -9.49
CA GLY A 347 22.61 16.54 -8.53
C GLY A 347 21.90 17.81 -9.03
N ILE A 348 21.08 17.71 -10.08
CA ILE A 348 20.38 18.86 -10.66
C ILE A 348 19.25 19.33 -9.72
N VAL A 349 18.72 18.42 -8.89
CA VAL A 349 17.65 18.70 -7.93
C VAL A 349 17.93 17.98 -6.60
N ASP A 350 18.47 18.70 -5.61
CA ASP A 350 18.75 18.16 -4.28
C ASP A 350 17.49 18.18 -3.39
N PHE A 351 16.61 17.20 -3.58
CA PHE A 351 15.59 16.95 -2.57
C PHE A 351 16.15 16.02 -1.49
N ASN A 352 16.27 16.51 -0.25
CA ASN A 352 16.46 15.65 0.94
C ASN A 352 15.38 14.55 1.11
N SER A 353 14.34 14.56 0.27
CA SER A 353 13.20 13.64 0.23
C SER A 353 13.14 12.86 -1.09
N ILE A 354 14.28 12.40 -1.62
CA ILE A 354 14.37 11.64 -2.89
C ILE A 354 13.36 10.48 -2.93
N GLY A 355 13.34 9.64 -1.89
CA GLY A 355 12.43 8.48 -1.78
C GLY A 355 10.95 8.85 -1.91
N PRO A 356 10.43 9.77 -1.07
CA PRO A 356 9.11 10.38 -1.21
C PRO A 356 8.74 10.82 -2.63
N VAL A 357 9.62 11.59 -3.29
CA VAL A 357 9.37 12.14 -4.63
C VAL A 357 9.24 11.01 -5.66
N PHE A 358 10.15 10.03 -5.65
CA PHE A 358 10.04 8.85 -6.51
C PHE A 358 8.76 8.07 -6.27
N GLY A 359 8.39 7.88 -5.00
CA GLY A 359 7.17 7.20 -4.64
C GLY A 359 5.92 7.89 -5.21
N VAL A 360 5.92 9.22 -5.29
CA VAL A 360 4.81 9.99 -5.88
C VAL A 360 4.79 9.86 -7.40
N LEU A 361 5.93 10.13 -8.05
CA LEU A 361 6.04 10.07 -9.51
C LEU A 361 5.61 8.69 -10.04
N ARG A 362 6.07 7.62 -9.39
CA ARG A 362 5.70 6.25 -9.73
C ARG A 362 4.19 6.01 -9.65
N GLN A 363 3.52 6.52 -8.61
CA GLN A 363 2.07 6.34 -8.48
C GLN A 363 1.28 7.18 -9.48
N ILE A 364 1.81 8.33 -9.91
CA ILE A 364 1.24 9.10 -11.02
C ILE A 364 1.33 8.28 -12.31
N GLY A 365 2.48 7.66 -12.61
CA GLY A 365 2.65 6.78 -13.77
C GLY A 365 1.62 5.64 -13.80
N ARG A 366 1.44 4.95 -12.67
CA ARG A 366 0.40 3.91 -12.53
C ARG A 366 -1.03 4.44 -12.68
N GLY A 367 -1.28 5.68 -12.26
CA GLY A 367 -2.57 6.34 -12.47
C GLY A 367 -2.86 6.61 -13.95
N VAL A 368 -1.83 6.99 -14.73
CA VAL A 368 -1.94 7.15 -16.19
C VAL A 368 -2.25 5.80 -16.85
N GLU A 369 -1.51 4.75 -16.49
CA GLU A 369 -1.75 3.38 -16.99
C GLU A 369 -3.19 2.92 -16.70
N ALA A 370 -3.65 3.07 -15.45
CA ALA A 370 -5.00 2.69 -15.05
C ALA A 370 -6.09 3.44 -15.84
N THR A 371 -5.86 4.73 -16.13
CA THR A 371 -6.81 5.54 -16.92
C THR A 371 -6.87 5.08 -18.37
N VAL A 372 -5.73 4.70 -18.96
CA VAL A 372 -5.67 4.11 -20.30
C VAL A 372 -6.38 2.76 -20.31
N MET A 373 -6.15 1.90 -19.31
CA MET A 373 -6.85 0.62 -19.15
C MET A 373 -8.36 0.80 -19.09
N ALA A 374 -8.85 1.74 -18.27
CA ALA A 374 -10.28 2.01 -18.11
C ALA A 374 -10.94 2.51 -19.39
N LYS A 375 -10.21 3.22 -20.26
CA LYS A 375 -10.70 3.64 -21.59
C LYS A 375 -10.66 2.53 -22.65
N LEU A 376 -9.78 1.53 -22.45
CA LEU A 376 -9.59 0.43 -23.38
C LEU A 376 -10.50 -0.77 -23.09
N MET A 377 -10.93 -0.95 -21.85
CA MET A 377 -11.96 -1.92 -21.44
C MET A 377 -13.34 -1.44 -21.90
#